data_AF-A0AAE3JBL8-F1
#
_entry.id   AF-A0AAE3JBL8-F1
#
_cell.length_a   1.000
_cell.length_b   1.000
_cell.length_c   1.000
_cell.angle_alpha   90.00
_cell.angle_beta   90.00
_cell.angle_gamma   90.00
#
_symmetry.space_group_name_H-M   'P 1'
#
loop_
_entity.id
_entity.type
_entity.pdbx_description
1 polymer ?
#
loop_
_entity_poly.entity_id
_entity_poly.type
_entity_poly.pdbx_seq_one_letter_code
_entity_poly.pdbx_strand_id
1 'polypeptide(L)'
;MEQYIQCGDIAENPLYVKELGIHIYTAEEFCYYIFNNTYLLGEDFIRQEVIDFFRVELHMPELADKIVKFYGSSADMGAVLVMIMREIGYYEENQIQQFQNRLDRMNRQSLLERSKERGDLLLDKGRFECAVQIYSQTLQMPRDLRQKPQFYGQILQHMGVAYLRMGYADEAMECLEAAYAELKREEILEQMYYLALQTGKPFAKELECVASSQISRWQAHYMEVETRLQEQSEQETVVRSIGEDNEINLKISQDYLTQRKRAYCHMVMDE
;
A
#
# COMPACT_ATOMS: atom_id res chain seq x y z
N MET A 1 29.76 -2.28 -28.61
CA MET A 1 28.92 -1.08 -28.73
C MET A 1 28.30 -0.87 -27.36
N GLU A 2 28.85 0.06 -26.60
CA GLU A 2 28.30 0.47 -25.31
C GLU A 2 26.99 1.21 -25.61
N GLN A 3 25.88 0.62 -25.19
CA GLN A 3 24.55 1.18 -25.34
C GLN A 3 24.40 2.23 -24.23
N TYR A 4 24.73 3.48 -24.55
CA TYR A 4 24.46 4.61 -23.66
C TYR A 4 22.95 4.65 -23.45
N ILE A 5 22.50 4.46 -22.20
CA ILE A 5 21.12 4.74 -21.78
C ILE A 5 20.93 6.23 -22.04
N GLN A 6 20.23 6.56 -23.12
CA GLN A 6 19.85 7.92 -23.45
C GLN A 6 18.91 8.36 -22.33
N CYS A 7 19.39 9.16 -21.39
CA CYS A 7 18.54 9.76 -20.38
C CYS A 7 17.53 10.64 -21.12
N GLY A 8 16.24 10.28 -21.08
CA GLY A 8 15.18 11.05 -21.69
C GLY A 8 15.07 12.47 -21.09
N ASP A 9 14.30 13.32 -21.77
CA ASP A 9 13.99 14.65 -21.27
C ASP A 9 13.25 14.57 -19.93
N ILE A 10 13.50 15.57 -19.07
CA ILE A 10 12.87 15.69 -17.75
C ILE A 10 11.81 16.79 -17.87
N ALA A 11 10.55 16.45 -17.57
CA ALA A 11 9.44 17.39 -17.60
C ALA A 11 9.64 18.55 -16.62
N GLU A 12 9.41 19.78 -17.08
CA GLU A 12 9.36 20.96 -16.20
C GLU A 12 8.09 20.92 -15.34
N ASN A 13 6.96 20.52 -15.94
CA ASN A 13 5.70 20.30 -15.25
C ASN A 13 5.40 18.78 -15.22
N PRO A 14 5.73 18.08 -14.13
CA PRO A 14 5.58 16.63 -14.06
C PRO A 14 4.12 16.19 -14.03
N LEU A 15 3.85 14.99 -14.54
CA LEU A 15 2.54 14.35 -14.43
C LEU A 15 2.25 13.99 -12.96
N TYR A 16 1.20 14.57 -12.39
CA TYR A 16 0.80 14.28 -11.01
C TYR A 16 -0.16 13.09 -10.93
N VAL A 17 0.23 12.06 -10.18
CA VAL A 17 -0.58 10.88 -9.89
C VAL A 17 -1.25 11.05 -8.53
N LYS A 18 -2.57 11.26 -8.53
CA LYS A 18 -3.36 11.55 -7.33
C LYS A 18 -3.41 10.37 -6.36
N GLU A 19 -3.51 9.15 -6.88
CA GLU A 19 -3.66 7.92 -6.11
C GLU A 19 -2.50 7.71 -5.13
N LEU A 20 -1.27 8.02 -5.56
CA LEU A 20 -0.06 7.89 -4.74
C LEU A 20 0.51 9.23 -4.26
N GLY A 21 0.04 10.36 -4.79
CA GLY A 21 0.52 11.69 -4.42
C GLY A 21 1.95 11.93 -4.91
N ILE A 22 2.31 11.35 -6.06
CA ILE A 22 3.66 11.41 -6.64
C ILE A 22 3.66 12.19 -7.96
N HIS A 23 4.84 12.67 -8.33
CA HIS A 23 5.10 13.35 -9.59
C HIS A 23 5.99 12.45 -10.46
N ILE A 24 5.62 12.31 -11.73
CA ILE A 24 6.36 11.57 -12.76
C ILE A 24 7.00 12.61 -13.69
N TYR A 25 8.32 12.56 -13.79
CA TYR A 25 9.12 13.53 -14.52
C TYR A 25 9.65 12.99 -15.85
N THR A 26 9.80 11.67 -15.99
CA THR A 26 10.38 11.08 -17.22
C THR A 26 9.51 9.98 -17.83
N ALA A 27 9.80 9.63 -19.08
CA ALA A 27 9.17 8.51 -19.77
C ALA A 27 9.43 7.17 -19.06
N GLU A 28 10.63 6.98 -18.51
CA GLU A 28 11.03 5.80 -17.76
C GLU A 28 10.28 5.69 -16.44
N GLU A 29 10.12 6.80 -15.71
CA GLU A 29 9.31 6.84 -14.49
C GLU A 29 7.83 6.54 -14.79
N PHE A 30 7.31 7.00 -15.93
CA PHE A 30 5.97 6.65 -16.39
C PHE A 30 5.84 5.14 -16.62
N CYS A 31 6.79 4.53 -17.35
CA CYS A 31 6.86 3.08 -17.55
C CYS A 31 6.94 2.34 -16.20
N TYR A 32 7.80 2.77 -15.30
CA TYR A 32 7.95 2.18 -13.98
C TYR A 32 6.63 2.25 -13.20
N TYR A 33 5.94 3.40 -13.25
CA TYR A 33 4.68 3.59 -12.57
C TYR A 33 3.60 2.62 -13.10
N ILE A 34 3.37 2.55 -14.40
CA ILE A 34 2.33 1.67 -14.97
C ILE A 34 2.62 0.19 -14.73
N PHE A 35 3.89 -0.19 -14.76
CA PHE A 35 4.31 -1.57 -14.54
C PHE A 35 4.01 -2.04 -13.12
N ASN A 36 4.29 -1.19 -12.13
CA ASN A 36 4.20 -1.52 -10.71
C ASN A 36 2.83 -1.21 -10.09
N ASN A 37 1.98 -0.44 -10.76
CA ASN A 37 0.72 0.05 -10.20
C ASN A 37 -0.50 -0.30 -11.05
N THR A 38 -0.48 -1.45 -11.73
CA THR A 38 -1.52 -1.90 -12.68
C THR A 38 -2.96 -1.77 -12.13
N TYR A 39 -3.22 -2.13 -10.86
CA TYR A 39 -4.56 -2.02 -10.24
C TYR A 39 -4.96 -0.60 -9.81
N LEU A 40 -4.04 0.38 -9.86
CA LEU A 40 -4.34 1.79 -9.64
C LEU A 40 -4.68 2.53 -10.94
N LEU A 41 -4.42 1.91 -12.11
CA LEU A 41 -4.74 2.49 -13.40
C LEU A 41 -6.26 2.42 -13.62
N GLY A 42 -6.96 3.54 -13.44
CA GLY A 42 -8.39 3.63 -13.72
C GLY A 42 -8.71 3.51 -15.21
N GLU A 43 -9.97 3.27 -15.57
CA GLU A 43 -10.44 3.13 -16.97
C GLU A 43 -10.20 4.38 -17.83
N ASP A 44 -10.02 5.53 -17.18
CA ASP A 44 -9.64 6.79 -17.81
C ASP A 44 -8.19 7.16 -17.45
N PHE A 45 -7.25 6.25 -17.24
CA PHE A 45 -5.87 6.64 -16.91
C PHE A 45 -5.20 7.43 -18.05
N ILE A 46 -5.41 7.00 -19.30
CA ILE A 46 -4.89 7.69 -20.50
C ILE A 46 -5.85 8.82 -20.87
N ARG A 47 -5.61 10.02 -20.32
CA ARG A 47 -6.36 11.26 -20.62
C ARG A 47 -5.49 12.29 -21.32
N GLN A 48 -6.06 13.46 -21.59
CA GLN A 48 -5.36 14.59 -22.18
C GLN A 48 -4.08 14.96 -21.41
N GLU A 49 -4.10 14.87 -20.08
CA GLU A 49 -2.92 15.18 -19.25
C GLU A 49 -1.73 14.25 -19.55
N VAL A 50 -1.97 12.96 -19.80
CA VAL A 50 -0.91 12.01 -20.19
C VAL A 50 -0.41 12.29 -21.60
N ILE A 51 -1.32 12.66 -22.51
CA ILE A 51 -0.98 12.99 -23.90
C ILE A 51 -0.12 14.27 -23.94
N ASP A 52 -0.48 15.28 -23.17
CA ASP A 52 0.25 16.55 -23.06
C ASP A 52 1.60 16.34 -22.37
N PHE A 53 1.66 15.49 -21.35
CA PHE A 53 2.92 15.10 -20.72
C PHE A 53 3.91 14.53 -21.75
N PHE A 54 3.48 13.58 -22.58
CA PHE A 54 4.36 13.07 -23.64
C PHE A 54 4.65 14.11 -24.73
N ARG A 55 3.65 14.86 -25.19
CA ARG A 55 3.81 15.78 -26.33
C ARG A 55 4.62 17.03 -26.00
N VAL A 56 4.26 17.69 -24.91
CA VAL A 56 4.74 19.02 -24.55
C VAL A 56 5.91 18.90 -23.60
N GLU A 57 5.74 18.18 -22.49
CA GLU A 57 6.73 18.14 -21.40
C GLU A 57 7.92 17.24 -21.71
N LEU A 58 7.70 16.10 -22.35
CA LEU A 58 8.77 15.16 -22.75
C LEU A 58 9.20 15.31 -24.22
N HIS A 59 8.62 16.27 -24.95
CA HIS A 59 8.91 16.51 -26.37
C HIS A 59 8.82 15.27 -27.28
N MET A 60 7.86 14.37 -27.01
CA MET A 60 7.59 13.14 -27.77
C MET A 60 6.25 13.23 -28.57
N PRO A 61 6.11 14.16 -29.54
CA PRO A 61 4.84 14.37 -30.25
C PRO A 61 4.40 13.14 -31.07
N GLU A 62 5.34 12.38 -31.63
CA GLU A 62 5.03 11.17 -32.40
C GLU A 62 4.41 10.07 -31.53
N LEU A 63 4.94 9.89 -30.31
CA LEU A 63 4.36 8.95 -29.35
C LEU A 63 2.97 9.42 -28.91
N ALA A 64 2.80 10.70 -28.62
CA ALA A 64 1.50 11.27 -28.28
C ALA A 64 0.46 11.10 -29.41
N ASP A 65 0.85 11.28 -30.68
CA ASP A 65 -0.02 11.03 -31.84
C ASP A 65 -0.41 9.54 -31.94
N LYS A 66 0.52 8.63 -31.68
CA LYS A 66 0.23 7.19 -31.59
C LYS A 66 -0.78 6.91 -30.47
N ILE A 67 -0.58 7.44 -29.27
CA ILE A 67 -1.50 7.26 -28.13
C ILE A 67 -2.91 7.70 -28.52
N VAL A 68 -3.08 8.91 -29.07
CA VAL A 68 -4.38 9.45 -29.51
C VAL A 68 -5.04 8.52 -30.54
N LYS A 69 -4.28 8.08 -31.54
CA LYS A 69 -4.78 7.21 -32.60
C LYS A 69 -5.28 5.87 -32.06
N PHE A 70 -4.50 5.22 -31.19
CA PHE A 70 -4.86 3.92 -30.65
C PHE A 70 -6.04 4.02 -29.69
N TYR A 71 -6.05 5.01 -28.80
CA TYR A 71 -7.15 5.21 -27.86
C TYR A 71 -8.46 5.54 -28.59
N GLY A 72 -8.41 6.37 -29.63
CA GLY A 72 -9.58 6.70 -30.47
C GLY A 72 -10.09 5.55 -31.36
N SER A 73 -9.34 4.45 -31.49
CA SER A 73 -9.69 3.30 -32.34
C SER A 73 -10.41 2.17 -31.58
N SER A 74 -10.95 2.44 -30.39
CA SER A 74 -11.51 1.43 -29.48
C SER A 74 -10.50 0.36 -29.02
N ALA A 75 -9.20 0.68 -29.05
CA ALA A 75 -8.20 -0.21 -28.47
C ALA A 75 -8.39 -0.28 -26.95
N ASP A 76 -8.24 -1.48 -26.38
CA ASP A 76 -8.21 -1.65 -24.94
C ASP A 76 -7.03 -0.88 -24.32
N MET A 77 -7.25 -0.30 -23.14
CA MET A 77 -6.22 0.49 -22.43
C MET A 77 -4.93 -0.31 -22.26
N GLY A 78 -5.03 -1.61 -21.96
CA GLY A 78 -3.87 -2.48 -21.81
C GLY A 78 -2.99 -2.50 -23.06
N ALA A 79 -3.60 -2.52 -24.25
CA ALA A 79 -2.85 -2.47 -25.52
C ALA A 79 -2.14 -1.12 -25.72
N VAL A 80 -2.77 -0.01 -25.33
CA VAL A 80 -2.15 1.32 -25.38
C VAL A 80 -0.95 1.40 -24.43
N LEU A 81 -1.09 0.89 -23.19
CA LEU A 81 0.00 0.87 -22.21
C LEU A 81 1.20 0.06 -22.69
N VAL A 82 0.97 -1.12 -23.27
CA VAL A 82 2.02 -1.96 -23.86
C VAL A 82 2.72 -1.24 -25.01
N MET A 83 1.96 -0.57 -25.88
CA MET A 83 2.52 0.20 -26.99
C MET A 83 3.44 1.31 -26.46
N ILE A 84 3.01 2.06 -25.44
CA ILE A 84 3.84 3.08 -24.78
C ILE A 84 5.13 2.46 -24.23
N MET A 85 5.05 1.34 -23.51
CA MET A 85 6.23 0.68 -22.94
C MET A 85 7.24 0.25 -24.01
N ARG A 86 6.77 -0.29 -25.14
CA ARG A 86 7.63 -0.73 -26.25
C ARG A 86 8.29 0.46 -26.96
N GLU A 87 7.57 1.56 -27.12
CA GLU A 87 8.11 2.77 -27.76
C GLU A 87 9.16 3.46 -26.89
N ILE A 88 8.97 3.49 -25.57
CA ILE A 88 9.94 4.05 -24.63
C ILE A 88 11.16 3.13 -24.46
N GLY A 89 10.95 1.81 -24.48
CA GLY A 89 12.05 0.84 -24.44
C GLY A 89 12.74 0.70 -23.07
N TYR A 90 12.11 1.15 -21.98
CA TYR A 90 12.65 1.03 -20.62
C TYR A 90 12.64 -0.41 -20.08
N TYR A 91 11.68 -1.22 -20.51
CA TYR A 91 11.54 -2.63 -20.13
C TYR A 91 11.87 -3.54 -21.30
N GLU A 92 12.49 -4.68 -21.00
CA GLU A 92 12.73 -5.74 -21.96
C GLU A 92 11.41 -6.44 -22.38
N GLU A 93 11.39 -7.06 -23.56
CA GLU A 93 10.17 -7.70 -24.10
C GLU A 93 9.65 -8.84 -23.18
N ASN A 94 10.53 -9.53 -22.44
CA ASN A 94 10.13 -10.52 -21.43
C ASN A 94 9.34 -9.88 -20.27
N GLN A 95 9.72 -8.69 -19.80
CA GLN A 95 9.06 -7.92 -18.75
C GLN A 95 7.74 -7.35 -19.28
N ILE A 96 7.72 -6.86 -20.51
CA ILE A 96 6.49 -6.41 -21.19
C ILE A 96 5.50 -7.57 -21.31
N GLN A 97 5.96 -8.78 -21.66
CA GLN A 97 5.10 -9.96 -21.70
C GLN A 97 4.54 -10.33 -20.30
N GLN A 98 5.33 -10.18 -19.23
CA GLN A 98 4.83 -10.36 -17.86
C GLN A 98 3.75 -9.33 -17.52
N PHE A 99 3.94 -8.07 -17.91
CA PHE A 99 2.94 -7.02 -17.72
C PHE A 99 1.64 -7.32 -18.48
N GLN A 100 1.73 -7.75 -19.74
CA GLN A 100 0.56 -8.20 -20.52
C GLN A 100 -0.19 -9.35 -19.83
N ASN A 101 0.53 -10.36 -19.33
CA ASN A 101 -0.08 -11.48 -18.61
C ASN A 101 -0.81 -11.00 -17.33
N ARG A 102 -0.29 -9.96 -16.65
CA ARG A 102 -0.97 -9.35 -15.50
C ARG A 102 -2.26 -8.63 -15.93
N LEU A 103 -2.24 -7.88 -17.04
CA LEU A 103 -3.42 -7.23 -17.59
C LEU A 103 -4.50 -8.25 -17.99
N ASP A 104 -4.12 -9.33 -18.67
CA ASP A 104 -5.04 -10.41 -19.06
C ASP A 104 -5.65 -11.11 -17.83
N ARG A 105 -4.86 -11.32 -16.78
CA ARG A 105 -5.37 -11.85 -15.51
C ARG A 105 -6.35 -10.87 -14.87
N MET A 106 -6.03 -9.59 -14.84
CA MET A 106 -6.88 -8.54 -14.30
C MET A 106 -8.23 -8.47 -15.02
N ASN A 107 -8.23 -8.60 -16.34
CA ASN A 107 -9.45 -8.60 -17.16
C ASN A 107 -10.37 -9.81 -16.90
N ARG A 108 -9.85 -10.90 -16.33
CA ARG A 108 -10.63 -12.09 -15.94
C ARG A 108 -11.17 -12.03 -14.51
N GLN A 109 -10.70 -11.08 -13.71
CA GLN A 109 -11.13 -10.92 -12.33
C GLN A 109 -12.49 -10.21 -12.23
N SER A 110 -13.28 -10.62 -11.25
CA SER A 110 -14.49 -9.90 -10.84
C SER A 110 -14.15 -8.49 -10.35
N LEU A 111 -15.16 -7.62 -10.31
CA LEU A 111 -15.02 -6.28 -9.74
C LEU A 111 -14.56 -6.33 -8.27
N LEU A 112 -15.07 -7.29 -7.49
CA LEU A 112 -14.66 -7.51 -6.10
C LEU A 112 -13.18 -7.86 -5.98
N GLU A 113 -12.69 -8.79 -6.81
CA GLU A 113 -11.27 -9.18 -6.80
C GLU A 113 -10.37 -8.02 -7.21
N ARG A 114 -10.73 -7.28 -8.27
CA ARG A 114 -9.96 -6.08 -8.69
C ARG A 114 -9.95 -5.00 -7.61
N SER A 115 -11.08 -4.81 -6.92
CA SER A 115 -11.18 -3.83 -5.83
C SER A 115 -10.35 -4.23 -4.61
N LYS A 116 -10.35 -5.52 -4.23
CA LYS A 116 -9.45 -6.06 -3.20
C LYS A 116 -7.99 -5.82 -3.56
N GLU A 117 -7.55 -6.21 -4.76
CA GLU A 117 -6.16 -6.06 -5.21
C GLU A 117 -5.72 -4.59 -5.25
N ARG A 118 -6.63 -3.67 -5.61
CA ARG A 118 -6.40 -2.23 -5.50
C ARG A 118 -6.18 -1.78 -4.05
N GLY A 119 -6.98 -2.28 -3.12
CA GLY A 119 -6.82 -2.02 -1.69
C GLY A 119 -5.49 -2.56 -1.15
N ASP A 120 -5.15 -3.80 -1.52
CA ASP A 120 -3.89 -4.47 -1.13
C ASP A 120 -2.68 -3.66 -1.61
N LEU A 121 -2.70 -3.22 -2.87
CA LEU A 121 -1.63 -2.39 -3.41
C LEU A 121 -1.51 -1.03 -2.70
N LEU A 122 -2.62 -0.38 -2.33
CA LEU A 122 -2.58 0.86 -1.56
C LEU A 122 -2.03 0.65 -0.15
N LEU A 123 -2.37 -0.47 0.48
CA LEU A 123 -1.83 -0.86 1.77
C LEU A 123 -0.30 -1.01 1.70
N ASP A 124 0.19 -1.76 0.70
CA ASP A 124 1.63 -1.98 0.46
C ASP A 124 2.38 -0.67 0.19
N LYS A 125 1.73 0.30 -0.47
CA LYS A 125 2.28 1.64 -0.71
C LYS A 125 2.17 2.59 0.49
N GLY A 126 1.69 2.11 1.64
CA GLY A 126 1.53 2.91 2.86
C GLY A 126 0.38 3.93 2.81
N ARG A 127 -0.53 3.81 1.83
CA ARG A 127 -1.71 4.68 1.66
C ARG A 127 -2.89 4.12 2.46
N PHE A 128 -2.72 4.05 3.78
CA PHE A 128 -3.64 3.34 4.69
C PHE A 128 -5.09 3.86 4.65
N GLU A 129 -5.30 5.18 4.67
CA GLU A 129 -6.65 5.77 4.57
C GLU A 129 -7.34 5.39 3.26
N CYS A 130 -6.60 5.46 2.14
CA CYS A 130 -7.12 5.09 0.83
C CYS A 130 -7.41 3.58 0.75
N ALA A 131 -6.55 2.74 1.34
CA ALA A 131 -6.76 1.30 1.39
C ALA A 131 -8.05 0.97 2.17
N VAL A 132 -8.23 1.54 3.36
CA VAL A 132 -9.47 1.40 4.16
C VAL A 132 -10.70 1.84 3.39
N GLN A 133 -10.63 2.97 2.69
CA GLN A 133 -11.74 3.45 1.87
C GLN A 133 -12.13 2.43 0.79
N ILE A 134 -11.14 1.89 0.06
CA ILE A 134 -11.38 0.88 -0.98
C ILE A 134 -11.93 -0.43 -0.38
N TYR A 135 -11.38 -0.90 0.74
CA TYR A 135 -11.88 -2.10 1.40
C TYR A 135 -13.31 -1.93 1.90
N SER A 136 -13.63 -0.80 2.53
CA SER A 136 -14.99 -0.49 2.98
C SER A 136 -15.98 -0.48 1.82
N GLN A 137 -15.62 0.17 0.69
CA GLN A 137 -16.43 0.13 -0.53
C GLN A 137 -16.59 -1.29 -1.06
N THR A 138 -15.52 -2.09 -1.07
CA THR A 138 -15.53 -3.49 -1.51
C THR A 138 -16.49 -4.34 -0.66
N LEU A 139 -16.48 -4.16 0.66
CA LEU A 139 -17.37 -4.87 1.59
C LEU A 139 -18.84 -4.47 1.47
N GLN A 140 -19.13 -3.27 0.95
CA GLN A 140 -20.49 -2.78 0.69
C GLN A 140 -21.05 -3.29 -0.66
N MET A 141 -20.21 -3.81 -1.55
CA MET A 141 -20.66 -4.38 -2.82
C MET A 141 -21.51 -5.65 -2.58
N PRO A 142 -22.43 -5.98 -3.50
CA PRO A 142 -23.18 -7.24 -3.41
C PRO A 142 -22.26 -8.44 -3.29
N ARG A 143 -22.57 -9.34 -2.35
CA ARG A 143 -21.78 -10.56 -2.13
C ARG A 143 -21.75 -11.40 -3.41
N ASP A 144 -20.56 -11.72 -3.89
CA ASP A 144 -20.37 -12.72 -4.94
C ASP A 144 -20.36 -14.11 -4.31
N LEU A 145 -21.35 -14.92 -4.64
CA LEU A 145 -21.54 -16.28 -4.12
C LEU A 145 -20.42 -17.25 -4.55
N ARG A 146 -19.61 -16.87 -5.54
CA ARG A 146 -18.41 -17.64 -5.93
C ARG A 146 -17.26 -17.44 -4.95
N GLN A 147 -17.26 -16.33 -4.22
CA GLN A 147 -16.22 -16.01 -3.24
C GLN A 147 -16.51 -16.71 -1.91
N LYS A 148 -15.48 -17.34 -1.34
CA LYS A 148 -15.57 -17.99 -0.04
C LYS A 148 -15.54 -16.95 1.09
N PRO A 149 -16.03 -17.26 2.30
CA PRO A 149 -15.96 -16.35 3.44
C PRO A 149 -14.54 -15.84 3.74
N GLN A 150 -13.52 -16.66 3.52
CA GLN A 150 -12.11 -16.30 3.69
C GLN A 150 -11.67 -15.12 2.81
N PHE A 151 -12.27 -14.93 1.63
CA PHE A 151 -11.98 -13.76 0.79
C PHE A 151 -12.28 -12.45 1.53
N TYR A 152 -13.43 -12.40 2.21
CA TYR A 152 -13.85 -11.24 2.99
C TYR A 152 -13.09 -11.14 4.30
N GLY A 153 -12.76 -12.28 4.92
CA GLY A 153 -11.87 -12.34 6.07
C GLY A 153 -10.50 -11.70 5.79
N GLN A 154 -9.93 -11.91 4.59
CA GLN A 154 -8.67 -11.27 4.19
C GLN A 154 -8.81 -9.75 4.04
N ILE A 155 -9.91 -9.27 3.44
CA ILE A 155 -10.17 -7.83 3.33
C ILE A 155 -10.25 -7.20 4.73
N LEU A 156 -10.96 -7.85 5.66
CA LEU A 156 -11.05 -7.40 7.05
C LEU A 156 -9.70 -7.42 7.76
N GLN A 157 -8.88 -8.46 7.54
CA GLN A 157 -7.52 -8.53 8.09
C GLN A 157 -6.68 -7.34 7.62
N HIS A 158 -6.64 -7.08 6.31
CA HIS A 158 -5.88 -5.99 5.73
C HIS A 158 -6.40 -4.61 6.16
N MET A 159 -7.71 -4.46 6.32
CA MET A 159 -8.32 -3.25 6.86
C MET A 159 -7.95 -3.03 8.35
N GLY A 160 -7.92 -4.10 9.15
CA GLY A 160 -7.44 -4.07 10.54
C GLY A 160 -5.96 -3.67 10.63
N VAL A 161 -5.12 -4.22 9.75
CA VAL A 161 -3.71 -3.82 9.60
C VAL A 161 -3.59 -2.34 9.22
N ALA A 162 -4.42 -1.83 8.31
CA ALA A 162 -4.40 -0.41 7.96
C ALA A 162 -4.79 0.49 9.15
N TYR A 163 -5.82 0.11 9.92
CA TYR A 163 -6.22 0.84 11.13
C TYR A 163 -5.12 0.85 12.19
N LEU A 164 -4.48 -0.31 12.41
CA LEU A 164 -3.28 -0.44 13.24
C LEU A 164 -2.19 0.55 12.81
N ARG A 165 -1.93 0.61 11.50
CA ARG A 165 -0.91 1.48 10.91
C ARG A 165 -1.14 2.97 11.16
N MET A 166 -2.40 3.36 11.31
CA MET A 166 -2.80 4.74 11.62
C MET A 166 -2.93 5.01 13.13
N GLY A 167 -2.95 3.96 13.95
CA GLY A 167 -3.10 4.02 15.40
C GLY A 167 -4.56 4.01 15.89
N TYR A 168 -5.48 3.52 15.06
CA TYR A 168 -6.90 3.34 15.37
C TYR A 168 -7.12 1.96 15.99
N ALA A 169 -6.84 1.83 17.29
CA ALA A 169 -6.78 0.54 17.97
C ALA A 169 -8.14 -0.17 18.10
N ASP A 170 -9.22 0.60 18.28
CA ASP A 170 -10.57 0.04 18.45
C ASP A 170 -11.09 -0.52 17.12
N GLU A 171 -11.00 0.27 16.05
CA GLU A 171 -11.38 -0.11 14.70
C GLU A 171 -10.53 -1.28 14.17
N ALA A 172 -9.24 -1.29 14.51
CA ALA A 172 -8.36 -2.41 14.23
C ALA A 172 -8.85 -3.70 14.90
N MET A 173 -9.15 -3.66 16.20
CA MET A 173 -9.63 -4.83 16.93
C MET A 173 -10.91 -5.40 16.32
N GLU A 174 -11.89 -4.54 16.02
CA GLU A 174 -13.16 -4.96 15.40
C GLU A 174 -12.92 -5.69 14.05
N CYS A 175 -12.04 -5.13 13.21
CA CYS A 175 -11.71 -5.75 11.93
C CYS A 175 -10.99 -7.09 12.10
N LEU A 176 -10.05 -7.18 13.05
CA LEU A 176 -9.26 -8.39 13.30
C LEU A 176 -10.10 -9.51 13.94
N GLU A 177 -11.02 -9.19 14.84
CA GLU A 177 -11.99 -10.15 15.39
C GLU A 177 -12.85 -10.76 14.28
N ALA A 178 -13.39 -9.91 13.40
CA ALA A 178 -14.19 -10.35 12.26
C ALA A 178 -13.35 -11.17 11.26
N ALA A 179 -12.09 -10.80 11.03
CA ALA A 179 -11.16 -11.56 10.19
C ALA A 179 -10.82 -12.93 10.80
N TYR A 180 -10.54 -12.98 12.11
CA TYR A 180 -10.21 -14.22 12.81
C TYR A 180 -11.39 -15.19 12.87
N ALA A 181 -12.63 -14.68 12.94
CA ALA A 181 -13.83 -15.49 12.85
C ALA A 181 -13.87 -16.34 11.57
N GLU A 182 -13.39 -15.79 10.44
CA GLU A 182 -13.41 -16.43 9.13
C GLU A 182 -12.13 -17.18 8.77
N LEU A 183 -10.97 -16.67 9.21
CA LEU A 183 -9.65 -17.15 8.78
C LEU A 183 -8.98 -18.10 9.76
N LYS A 184 -9.24 -17.96 11.06
CA LYS A 184 -8.61 -18.78 12.13
C LYS A 184 -7.08 -18.84 12.06
N ARG A 185 -6.47 -17.74 11.62
CA ARG A 185 -5.03 -17.57 11.47
C ARG A 185 -4.38 -17.14 12.79
N GLU A 186 -3.26 -17.75 13.11
CA GLU A 186 -2.50 -17.47 14.34
C GLU A 186 -1.90 -16.06 14.30
N GLU A 187 -1.48 -15.60 13.11
CA GLU A 187 -0.91 -14.27 12.94
C GLU A 187 -1.91 -13.20 13.38
N ILE A 188 -3.20 -13.35 13.05
CA ILE A 188 -4.28 -12.43 13.44
C ILE A 188 -4.46 -12.40 14.97
N LEU A 189 -4.40 -13.56 15.63
CA LEU A 189 -4.47 -13.64 17.09
C LEU A 189 -3.31 -12.92 17.76
N GLU A 190 -2.11 -13.04 17.21
CA GLU A 190 -0.94 -12.32 17.70
C GLU A 190 -1.15 -10.79 17.61
N GLN A 191 -1.68 -10.29 16.48
CA GLN A 191 -1.99 -8.85 16.33
C GLN A 191 -3.02 -8.36 17.37
N MET A 192 -4.07 -9.15 17.59
CA MET A 192 -5.10 -8.88 18.59
C MET A 192 -4.54 -8.92 20.01
N TYR A 193 -3.66 -9.87 20.31
CA TYR A 193 -3.01 -10.01 21.60
C TYR A 193 -2.14 -8.79 21.93
N TYR A 194 -1.30 -8.33 20.98
CA TYR A 194 -0.52 -7.12 21.16
C TYR A 194 -1.43 -5.90 21.40
N LEU A 195 -2.58 -5.82 20.72
CA LEU A 195 -3.49 -4.69 20.85
C LEU A 195 -4.13 -4.65 22.24
N ALA A 196 -4.49 -5.83 22.74
CA ALA A 196 -5.02 -5.98 24.09
C ALA A 196 -4.01 -5.54 25.14
N LEU A 197 -2.73 -5.92 24.99
CA LEU A 197 -1.65 -5.47 25.88
C LEU A 197 -1.49 -3.94 25.84
N GLN A 198 -1.50 -3.35 24.64
CA GLN A 198 -1.34 -1.91 24.47
C GLN A 198 -2.50 -1.11 25.09
N THR A 199 -3.73 -1.61 24.93
CA THR A 199 -4.95 -0.93 25.39
C THR A 199 -5.33 -1.29 26.83
N GLY A 200 -4.65 -2.27 27.43
CA GLY A 200 -4.98 -2.82 28.75
C GLY A 200 -6.33 -3.56 28.78
N LYS A 201 -6.86 -3.96 27.62
CA LYS A 201 -8.14 -4.69 27.53
C LYS A 201 -7.92 -6.18 27.82
N PRO A 202 -8.87 -6.85 28.49
CA PRO A 202 -8.77 -8.28 28.75
C PRO A 202 -8.91 -9.10 27.44
N PHE A 203 -8.05 -10.09 27.25
CA PHE A 203 -7.98 -10.92 26.04
C PHE A 203 -7.60 -12.38 26.36
N ALA A 204 -8.37 -13.03 27.23
CA ALA A 204 -8.04 -14.39 27.70
C ALA A 204 -8.78 -15.51 26.94
N LYS A 205 -9.99 -15.22 26.45
CA LYS A 205 -10.91 -16.24 25.91
C LYS A 205 -10.41 -16.77 24.56
N GLU A 206 -9.94 -15.88 23.70
CA GLU A 206 -9.42 -16.19 22.37
C GLU A 206 -8.06 -16.93 22.45
N LEU A 207 -7.39 -16.87 23.60
CA LEU A 207 -6.10 -17.54 23.86
C LEU A 207 -6.25 -18.95 24.44
N GLU A 208 -7.46 -19.43 24.79
CA GLU A 208 -7.67 -20.73 25.45
C GLU A 208 -7.09 -21.91 24.65
N CYS A 209 -7.07 -21.81 23.33
CA CYS A 209 -6.53 -22.84 22.43
C CYS A 209 -5.06 -22.62 22.05
N VAL A 210 -4.42 -21.55 22.53
CA VAL A 210 -3.03 -21.22 22.22
C VAL A 210 -2.10 -21.82 23.27
N ALA A 211 -1.01 -22.45 22.83
CA ALA A 211 -0.03 -23.03 23.74
C ALA A 211 0.62 -21.95 24.63
N SER A 212 0.81 -22.24 25.91
CA SER A 212 1.44 -21.30 26.86
C SER A 212 2.85 -20.87 26.45
N SER A 213 3.60 -21.74 25.78
CA SER A 213 4.91 -21.43 25.21
C SER A 213 4.84 -20.37 24.12
N GLN A 214 3.76 -20.36 23.34
CA GLN A 214 3.54 -19.40 22.26
C GLN A 214 3.12 -18.04 22.81
N ILE A 215 2.20 -18.02 23.78
CA ILE A 215 1.83 -16.78 24.50
C ILE A 215 3.06 -16.16 25.17
N SER A 216 3.92 -16.99 25.78
CA SER A 216 5.17 -16.53 26.38
C SER A 216 6.13 -15.93 25.35
N ARG A 217 6.19 -16.51 24.14
CA ARG A 217 6.99 -15.98 23.03
C ARG A 217 6.48 -14.62 22.59
N TRP A 218 5.18 -14.47 22.36
CA TRP A 218 4.57 -13.19 22.00
C TRP A 218 4.79 -12.15 23.10
N GLN A 219 4.58 -12.51 24.35
CA GLN A 219 4.81 -11.60 25.47
C GLN A 219 6.27 -11.14 25.56
N ALA A 220 7.24 -12.06 25.36
CA ALA A 220 8.65 -11.70 25.34
C ALA A 220 8.98 -10.73 24.19
N HIS A 221 8.45 -10.99 22.99
CA HIS A 221 8.62 -10.12 21.84
C HIS A 221 8.04 -8.73 22.07
N TYR A 222 6.81 -8.64 22.59
CA TYR A 222 6.17 -7.36 22.94
C TYR A 222 7.01 -6.57 23.97
N MET A 223 7.48 -7.24 25.02
CA MET A 223 8.29 -6.61 26.07
C MET A 223 9.65 -6.13 25.53
N GLU A 224 10.27 -6.87 24.61
CA GLU A 224 11.53 -6.48 23.97
C GLU A 224 11.37 -5.15 23.21
N VAL A 225 10.28 -4.98 22.45
CA VAL A 225 10.07 -3.75 21.70
C VAL A 225 9.64 -2.59 22.60
N GLU A 226 8.80 -2.81 23.62
CA GLU A 226 8.49 -1.76 24.60
C GLU A 226 9.75 -1.30 25.34
N THR A 227 10.69 -2.20 25.66
CA THR A 227 11.98 -1.86 26.27
C THR A 227 12.80 -0.97 25.32
N ARG A 228 12.93 -1.36 24.04
CA ARG A 228 13.63 -0.55 23.02
C ARG A 228 13.03 0.85 22.88
N LEU A 229 11.69 0.96 22.91
CA LEU A 229 11.01 2.25 22.83
C LEU A 229 11.22 3.12 24.09
N GLN A 230 11.25 2.51 25.27
CA GLN A 230 11.57 3.21 26.52
C GLN A 230 13.00 3.75 26.51
N GLU A 231 13.98 2.94 26.13
CA GLU A 231 15.39 3.36 26.02
C GLU A 231 15.56 4.55 25.06
N GLN A 232 14.89 4.52 23.90
CA GLN A 232 14.89 5.64 22.95
C GLN A 232 14.25 6.90 23.54
N SER A 233 13.13 6.76 24.25
CA SER A 233 12.45 7.88 24.90
C SER A 233 13.29 8.53 26.02
N GLU A 234 14.03 7.73 26.77
CA GLU A 234 14.92 8.22 27.83
C GLU A 234 16.09 8.99 27.23
N GLN A 235 16.68 8.49 26.13
CA GLN A 235 17.71 9.20 25.37
C GLN A 235 17.19 10.56 24.85
N GLU A 236 15.98 10.59 24.31
CA GLU A 236 15.34 11.84 23.85
C GLU A 236 15.04 12.80 25.02
N THR A 237 14.68 12.28 26.19
CA THR A 237 14.43 13.09 27.41
C THR A 237 15.71 13.69 27.97
N VAL A 238 16.84 12.98 27.87
CA VAL A 238 18.17 13.54 28.19
C VAL A 238 18.55 14.68 27.22
N VAL A 239 18.13 14.61 25.96
CA VAL A 239 18.30 15.74 25.02
C VAL A 239 17.41 16.93 25.40
N ARG A 240 16.18 16.69 25.88
CA ARG A 240 15.26 17.75 26.34
C ARG A 240 15.82 18.57 27.51
N SER A 241 16.51 17.94 28.45
CA SER A 241 17.09 18.64 29.61
C SER A 241 18.24 19.58 29.24
N ILE A 242 18.70 19.56 27.99
CA ILE A 242 19.76 20.42 27.45
C ILE A 242 19.17 21.64 26.68
N GLY A 243 17.90 21.63 26.28
CA GLY A 243 17.26 22.71 25.52
C GLY A 243 15.97 23.23 26.17
N GLU A 244 15.93 24.50 26.57
CA GLU A 244 14.83 25.13 27.31
C GLU A 244 13.62 25.59 26.46
N ASP A 245 13.40 25.06 25.25
CA ASP A 245 12.33 25.52 24.36
C ASP A 245 11.09 24.60 24.37
N ASN A 246 9.92 25.18 24.68
CA ASN A 246 8.62 24.48 24.67
C ASN A 246 8.24 23.87 23.30
N GLU A 247 8.73 24.45 22.21
CA GLU A 247 8.48 23.97 20.84
C GLU A 247 9.28 22.69 20.53
N ILE A 248 10.49 22.57 21.09
CA ILE A 248 11.32 21.37 21.04
C ILE A 248 10.65 20.24 21.83
N ASN A 249 10.11 20.53 23.01
CA ASN A 249 9.40 19.55 23.85
C ASN A 249 8.13 18.99 23.19
N LEU A 250 7.37 19.83 22.50
CA LEU A 250 6.19 19.40 21.75
C LEU A 250 6.58 18.49 20.58
N LYS A 251 7.61 18.88 19.81
CA LYS A 251 8.10 18.11 18.66
C LYS A 251 8.62 16.73 19.07
N ILE A 252 9.41 16.65 20.14
CA ILE A 252 9.91 15.36 20.64
C ILE A 252 8.74 14.50 21.14
N SER A 253 7.70 15.09 21.74
CA SER A 253 6.53 14.31 22.20
C SER A 253 5.74 13.74 21.02
N GLN A 254 5.61 14.51 19.94
CA GLN A 254 5.01 14.03 18.69
C GLN A 254 5.87 12.97 18.00
N ASP A 255 7.19 13.14 18.00
CA ASP A 255 8.15 12.18 17.44
C ASP A 255 8.11 10.86 18.22
N TYR A 256 8.09 10.90 19.57
CA TYR A 256 7.94 9.71 20.41
C TYR A 256 6.62 8.97 20.13
N LEU A 257 5.49 9.68 20.06
CA LEU A 257 4.20 9.08 19.72
C LEU A 257 4.22 8.47 18.31
N THR A 258 4.91 9.12 17.36
CA THR A 258 5.05 8.63 15.98
C THR A 258 5.95 7.40 15.91
N GLN A 259 7.07 7.39 16.62
CA GLN A 259 7.97 6.24 16.74
C GLN A 259 7.27 5.06 17.41
N ARG A 260 6.52 5.31 18.49
CA ARG A 260 5.71 4.30 19.18
C ARG A 260 4.67 3.70 18.25
N LYS A 261 3.95 4.53 17.47
CA LYS A 261 3.06 4.04 16.41
C LYS A 261 3.83 3.17 15.42
N ARG A 262 4.97 3.62 14.89
CA ARG A 262 5.79 2.87 13.90
C ARG A 262 6.35 1.55 14.44
N ALA A 263 6.88 1.52 15.65
CA ALA A 263 7.44 0.31 16.25
C ALA A 263 6.34 -0.76 16.45
N TYR A 264 5.17 -0.32 16.89
CA TYR A 264 4.01 -1.17 17.01
C TYR A 264 3.50 -1.65 15.65
N CYS A 265 3.55 -0.79 14.63
CA CYS A 265 3.30 -1.21 13.25
C CYS A 265 4.24 -2.34 12.83
N HIS A 266 5.55 -2.19 13.05
CA HIS A 266 6.53 -3.20 12.67
C HIS A 266 6.34 -4.53 13.41
N MET A 267 6.07 -4.50 14.73
CA MET A 267 5.79 -5.71 15.53
C MET A 267 4.68 -6.58 14.96
N VAL A 268 3.68 -5.96 14.34
CA VAL A 268 2.47 -6.63 13.87
C VAL A 268 2.63 -7.21 12.45
N MET A 269 3.74 -6.94 11.75
CA MET A 269 3.94 -7.34 10.34
C MET A 269 5.33 -7.89 9.98
N ASP A 270 6.13 -8.36 10.93
CA ASP A 270 7.37 -9.06 10.59
C ASP A 270 7.06 -10.46 10.02
N GLU A 271 6.79 -10.52 8.71
CA GLU A 271 7.02 -11.67 7.80
C GLU A 271 8.13 -11.33 6.80
#